data_AF-A0A5P9GYU0-F1
#
_entry.id   AF-A0A5P9GYU0-F1
#
_cell.length_a   1.000
_cell.length_b   1.000
_cell.length_c   1.000
_cell.angle_alpha   90.00
_cell.angle_beta   90.00
_cell.angle_gamma   90.00
#
_symmetry.space_group_name_H-M   'P 1'
#
loop_
_entity.id
_entity.type
_entity.pdbx_description
1 polymer ?
#
loop_
_entity_poly.entity_id
_entity_poly.type
_entity_poly.pdbx_seq_one_letter_code
_entity_poly.pdbx_strand_id
1 'polypeptide(L)'
;MRKIALFCVLALAGCGAPEAEIGRLSEQDLAEDARTMGAVPGPEARAEAESGGFLARLLGGNAPKAEAADNPEDAEAGASVETASLTPPETYGATREVERTPQRRGLFGLLGGGGSDTPAEGATSEIAPGTVLPYGKVARICGLSDRQMGKRVETLPEGRGRYALYDSAPGSTALRSFYLTGFDDGCARQFSAAVAVLAGAESHEQLRYGLPAEVQPYSTTDKAYEDLKSRVCRVGRGKPCGTRINRMERDTVFVSIYERFGSNAQWNTVLVHDGAVVAQDRKGG
;
A
#
# COMPACT_ATOMS: atom_id res chain seq x y z
N MET A 1 -58.31 21.42 -50.16
CA MET A 1 -59.00 21.71 -48.88
C MET A 1 -59.19 20.43 -48.10
N ARG A 2 -58.46 20.26 -46.98
CA ARG A 2 -58.91 19.60 -45.73
C ARG A 2 -57.72 19.50 -44.78
N LYS A 3 -57.77 20.29 -43.71
CA LYS A 3 -56.85 20.25 -42.58
C LYS A 3 -57.24 19.04 -41.73
N ILE A 4 -56.31 18.12 -41.46
CA ILE A 4 -56.48 17.12 -40.40
C ILE A 4 -55.36 17.38 -39.40
N ALA A 5 -55.76 17.90 -38.25
CA ALA A 5 -54.91 18.09 -37.09
C ALA A 5 -54.59 16.72 -36.48
N LEU A 6 -53.32 16.36 -36.43
CA LEU A 6 -52.82 15.20 -35.71
C LEU A 6 -52.45 15.66 -34.30
N PHE A 7 -53.32 15.35 -33.33
CA PHE A 7 -53.06 15.59 -31.91
C PHE A 7 -52.04 14.56 -31.41
N CYS A 8 -50.85 15.02 -31.05
CA CYS A 8 -49.85 14.24 -30.34
C CYS A 8 -50.32 13.94 -28.91
N VAL A 9 -50.58 12.67 -28.59
CA VAL A 9 -50.62 12.17 -27.21
C VAL A 9 -49.26 11.55 -26.92
N LEU A 10 -48.37 12.33 -26.28
CA LEU A 10 -47.15 11.82 -25.66
C LEU A 10 -47.54 11.17 -24.34
N ALA A 11 -47.56 9.83 -24.29
CA ALA A 11 -47.56 9.10 -23.03
C ALA A 11 -46.15 9.15 -22.44
N LEU A 12 -45.99 9.91 -21.35
CA LEU A 12 -44.83 9.81 -20.47
C LEU A 12 -44.87 8.46 -19.75
N ALA A 13 -44.17 7.46 -20.30
CA ALA A 13 -43.82 6.27 -19.55
C ALA A 13 -42.69 6.64 -18.58
N GLY A 14 -43.06 7.04 -17.36
CA GLY A 14 -42.13 7.14 -16.25
C GLY A 14 -41.70 5.73 -15.83
N CYS A 15 -40.46 5.34 -16.13
CA CYS A 15 -39.80 4.22 -15.46
C CYS A 15 -39.43 4.65 -14.04
N GLY A 16 -40.39 4.62 -13.12
CA GLY A 16 -40.12 4.54 -11.69
C GLY A 16 -39.80 3.09 -11.34
N ALA A 17 -38.51 2.76 -11.21
CA ALA A 17 -38.12 1.51 -10.59
C ALA A 17 -38.40 1.61 -9.08
N PRO A 18 -39.05 0.62 -8.44
CA PRO A 18 -39.11 0.56 -6.99
C PRO A 18 -37.70 0.27 -6.48
N GLU A 19 -37.18 1.12 -5.61
CA GLU A 19 -35.96 0.85 -4.86
C GLU A 19 -36.14 -0.48 -4.12
N ALA A 20 -35.37 -1.50 -4.50
CA ALA A 20 -35.26 -2.71 -3.71
C ALA A 20 -34.66 -2.30 -2.38
N GLU A 21 -35.45 -2.40 -1.32
CA GLU A 21 -35.03 -2.20 0.06
C GLU A 21 -33.90 -3.20 0.34
N ILE A 22 -32.66 -2.69 0.39
CA ILE A 22 -31.49 -3.50 0.73
C ILE A 22 -31.63 -3.80 2.22
N GLY A 23 -32.17 -4.98 2.54
CA GLY A 23 -32.32 -5.46 3.90
C GLY A 23 -30.99 -5.36 4.64
N ARG A 24 -31.03 -4.88 5.90
CA ARG A 24 -29.83 -4.78 6.71
C ARG A 24 -29.30 -6.19 6.97
N LEU A 25 -27.97 -6.36 6.99
CA LEU A 25 -27.31 -7.62 7.32
C LEU A 25 -27.71 -8.19 8.70
N SER A 26 -28.27 -7.36 9.57
CA SER A 26 -28.86 -7.76 10.86
C SER A 26 -30.19 -8.48 10.75
N GLU A 27 -30.82 -8.49 9.57
CA GLU A 27 -32.18 -9.00 9.33
C GLU A 27 -32.17 -10.28 8.47
N GLN A 28 -30.98 -10.84 8.17
CA GLN A 28 -30.87 -12.15 7.53
C GLN A 28 -30.86 -13.24 8.61
N ASP A 29 -31.92 -14.06 8.65
CA ASP A 29 -31.97 -15.26 9.46
C ASP A 29 -30.85 -16.22 9.04
N LEU A 30 -29.89 -16.42 9.94
CA LEU A 30 -28.87 -17.45 9.80
C LEU A 30 -29.55 -18.81 10.02
N ALA A 31 -29.25 -19.79 9.17
CA ALA A 31 -29.75 -21.15 9.35
C ALA A 31 -29.38 -21.68 10.73
N GLU A 32 -30.33 -22.33 11.42
CA GLU A 32 -30.20 -22.83 12.80
C GLU A 32 -29.07 -23.87 12.98
N ASP A 33 -28.50 -24.37 11.88
CA ASP A 33 -27.38 -25.31 11.83
C ASP A 33 -26.04 -24.67 11.39
N ALA A 34 -25.97 -23.34 11.31
CA ALA A 34 -24.74 -22.63 11.02
C ALA A 34 -23.66 -23.00 12.05
N ARG A 35 -22.59 -23.64 11.60
CA ARG A 35 -21.46 -24.04 12.44
C ARG A 35 -20.77 -22.81 13.01
N THR A 36 -20.98 -22.54 14.29
CA THR A 36 -20.20 -21.58 15.07
C THR A 36 -18.79 -22.12 15.24
N MET A 37 -17.81 -21.52 14.57
CA MET A 37 -16.41 -21.71 14.94
C MET A 37 -16.19 -21.03 16.30
N GLY A 38 -15.93 -21.84 17.33
CA GLY A 38 -15.58 -21.33 18.65
C GLY A 38 -14.31 -20.48 18.57
N ALA A 39 -14.35 -19.29 19.17
CA ALA A 39 -13.19 -18.43 19.28
C ALA A 39 -12.07 -19.16 20.02
N VAL A 40 -10.92 -19.31 19.37
CA VAL A 40 -9.70 -19.72 20.07
C VAL A 40 -9.28 -18.53 20.93
N PRO A 41 -9.23 -18.65 22.26
CA PRO A 41 -8.81 -17.55 23.11
C PRO A 41 -7.38 -17.12 22.75
N GLY A 42 -7.20 -15.81 22.55
CA GLY A 42 -5.90 -15.20 22.33
C GLY A 42 -4.96 -15.44 23.51
N PRO A 43 -3.63 -15.30 23.30
CA PRO A 43 -2.63 -15.58 24.34
C PRO A 43 -2.82 -14.73 25.61
N GLU A 44 -3.48 -13.58 25.52
CA GLU A 44 -3.83 -12.72 26.66
C GLU A 44 -4.93 -13.30 27.57
N ALA A 45 -5.88 -14.09 27.04
CA ALA A 45 -6.87 -14.80 27.86
C ALA A 45 -6.28 -16.03 28.59
N ARG A 46 -5.10 -16.50 28.18
CA ARG A 46 -4.35 -17.56 28.89
C ARG A 46 -3.55 -17.00 30.07
N ALA A 47 -3.10 -15.74 30.00
CA ALA A 47 -2.37 -15.09 31.08
C ALA A 47 -3.25 -14.77 32.29
N GLU A 48 -4.53 -14.46 32.08
CA GLU A 48 -5.49 -14.19 33.18
C GLU A 48 -5.98 -15.48 33.88
N ALA A 49 -5.81 -16.65 33.26
CA ALA A 49 -6.09 -17.94 33.90
C ALA A 49 -4.97 -18.39 34.87
N GLU A 50 -3.78 -17.80 34.78
CA GLU A 50 -2.63 -18.16 35.63
C GLU A 50 -2.51 -17.32 36.91
N SER A 51 -3.28 -16.24 37.07
CA SER A 51 -3.30 -15.44 38.31
C SER A 51 -4.40 -15.86 39.31
N GLY A 52 -4.79 -17.13 39.29
CA GLY A 52 -5.76 -17.71 40.23
C GLY A 52 -5.18 -17.84 41.63
N GLY A 53 -5.50 -16.88 42.51
CA GLY A 53 -5.06 -16.86 43.90
C GLY A 53 -5.48 -18.10 44.71
N PHE A 54 -4.94 -18.18 45.93
CA PHE A 54 -5.00 -19.30 46.87
C PHE A 54 -6.37 -20.01 47.03
N LEU A 55 -7.47 -19.31 46.78
CA LEU A 55 -8.84 -19.84 46.88
C LEU A 55 -9.24 -20.76 45.72
N ALA A 56 -8.64 -20.63 44.52
CA ALA A 56 -8.91 -21.50 43.37
C ALA A 56 -8.36 -22.93 43.58
N ARG A 57 -7.30 -23.08 44.39
CA ARG A 57 -6.71 -24.38 44.77
C ARG A 57 -7.52 -25.16 45.80
N LEU A 58 -8.44 -24.51 46.52
CA LEU A 58 -9.24 -25.17 47.56
C LEU A 58 -10.57 -25.74 47.01
N LEU A 59 -10.97 -25.38 45.79
CA LEU A 59 -12.27 -25.72 45.20
C LEU A 59 -12.16 -26.59 43.92
N GLY A 60 -10.95 -26.80 43.40
CA GLY A 60 -10.69 -27.56 42.16
C GLY A 60 -10.37 -29.03 42.41
N GLY A 61 -11.32 -29.79 42.92
CA GLY A 61 -11.19 -31.24 43.09
C GLY A 61 -11.40 -32.00 41.78
N ASN A 62 -10.35 -32.74 41.37
CA ASN A 62 -10.36 -33.91 40.49
C ASN A 62 -10.19 -33.69 38.97
N ALA A 63 -8.95 -33.81 38.48
CA ALA A 63 -8.63 -34.24 37.11
C ALA A 63 -7.31 -35.05 37.10
N PRO A 64 -7.16 -36.07 36.23
CA PRO A 64 -6.26 -37.19 36.44
C PRO A 64 -4.81 -36.93 36.02
N LYS A 65 -3.93 -37.65 36.73
CA LYS A 65 -2.47 -37.69 36.65
C LYS A 65 -1.99 -38.26 35.32
N ALA A 66 -1.19 -37.50 34.59
CA ALA A 66 -0.31 -38.01 33.52
C ALA A 66 1.14 -37.95 34.04
N GLU A 67 1.77 -39.12 34.04
CA GLU A 67 3.10 -39.39 34.54
C GLU A 67 4.15 -38.97 33.49
N ALA A 68 5.17 -38.23 33.92
CA ALA A 68 6.40 -38.04 33.18
C ALA A 68 7.58 -38.25 34.14
N ALA A 69 8.49 -39.12 33.72
CA ALA A 69 9.59 -39.68 34.48
C ALA A 69 10.79 -38.73 34.58
N ASP A 70 11.47 -38.82 35.73
CA ASP A 70 12.80 -38.30 36.04
C ASP A 70 13.90 -38.89 35.14
N ASN A 71 14.88 -38.08 34.74
CA ASN A 71 16.22 -38.14 35.34
C ASN A 71 17.10 -36.91 35.00
N PRO A 72 18.07 -36.51 35.86
CA PRO A 72 18.87 -35.28 35.76
C PRO A 72 20.35 -35.51 35.35
N GLU A 73 21.18 -34.45 35.53
CA GLU A 73 22.66 -34.34 35.42
C GLU A 73 23.21 -34.01 34.01
N ASP A 74 24.18 -33.12 33.77
CA ASP A 74 25.02 -32.26 34.61
C ASP A 74 25.84 -31.29 33.71
N ALA A 75 26.41 -30.28 34.38
CA ALA A 75 27.71 -29.62 34.11
C ALA A 75 27.90 -28.48 33.08
N GLU A 76 28.50 -27.43 33.62
CA GLU A 76 29.04 -26.19 33.08
C GLU A 76 30.25 -26.36 32.14
N ALA A 77 30.49 -25.38 31.26
CA ALA A 77 31.81 -24.76 31.09
C ALA A 77 31.71 -23.50 30.21
N GLY A 78 32.45 -22.46 30.61
CA GLY A 78 32.37 -21.12 30.06
C GLY A 78 32.97 -20.97 28.67
N ALA A 79 32.43 -20.00 27.94
CA ALA A 79 33.06 -19.44 26.76
C ALA A 79 32.95 -17.91 26.82
N SER A 80 34.13 -17.30 26.82
CA SER A 80 34.40 -15.86 26.77
C SER A 80 33.65 -15.19 25.61
N VAL A 81 32.84 -14.19 25.93
CA VAL A 81 32.20 -13.32 24.94
C VAL A 81 33.16 -12.18 24.61
N GLU A 82 33.72 -12.25 23.41
CA GLU A 82 34.48 -11.17 22.78
C GLU A 82 33.49 -10.09 22.31
N THR A 83 33.54 -8.92 22.94
CA THR A 83 32.70 -7.77 22.62
C THR A 83 33.21 -7.08 21.36
N ALA A 84 32.69 -7.48 20.20
CA ALA A 84 32.86 -6.74 18.95
C ALA A 84 32.08 -5.42 19.01
N SER A 85 32.81 -4.30 19.05
CA SER A 85 32.25 -2.95 18.93
C SER A 85 31.55 -2.78 17.57
N LEU A 86 30.24 -2.49 17.61
CA LEU A 86 29.47 -2.06 16.45
C LEU A 86 29.68 -0.55 16.24
N THR A 87 30.34 -0.19 15.14
CA THR A 87 30.29 1.16 14.60
C THR A 87 28.88 1.37 13.98
N PRO A 88 28.15 2.45 14.30
CA PRO A 88 26.84 2.69 13.71
C PRO A 88 26.97 2.94 12.19
N PRO A 89 26.11 2.36 11.33
CA PRO A 89 26.06 2.78 9.94
C PRO A 89 25.58 4.21 9.87
N GLU A 90 26.35 5.03 9.15
CA GLU A 90 26.06 6.43 8.93
C GLU A 90 24.64 6.64 8.39
N THR A 91 24.03 7.69 8.91
CA THR A 91 22.81 8.32 8.42
C THR A 91 22.98 8.70 6.95
N TYR A 92 22.61 7.80 6.02
CA TYR A 92 22.51 8.12 4.59
C TYR A 92 21.15 8.75 4.30
N GLY A 93 21.07 10.04 4.60
CA GLY A 93 19.97 10.95 4.24
C GLY A 93 20.53 12.22 3.61
N ALA A 94 21.44 12.09 2.64
CA ALA A 94 21.82 13.22 1.79
C ALA A 94 20.86 13.26 0.59
N THR A 95 19.89 14.16 0.68
CA THR A 95 19.11 14.67 -0.44
C THR A 95 20.05 15.11 -1.55
N ARG A 96 20.19 14.32 -2.61
CA ARG A 96 20.64 14.84 -3.90
C ARG A 96 19.44 15.54 -4.53
N GLU A 97 19.43 16.86 -4.41
CA GLU A 97 18.60 17.72 -5.23
C GLU A 97 19.03 17.52 -6.70
N VAL A 98 18.21 16.79 -7.46
CA VAL A 98 18.41 16.64 -8.90
C VAL A 98 17.96 17.95 -9.55
N GLU A 99 18.93 18.76 -9.94
CA GLU A 99 18.69 19.97 -10.71
C GLU A 99 18.06 19.60 -12.06
N ARG A 100 16.77 19.92 -12.21
CA ARG A 100 16.03 19.70 -13.46
C ARG A 100 16.46 20.73 -14.50
N THR A 101 17.20 20.30 -15.51
CA THR A 101 17.41 21.13 -16.71
C THR A 101 16.06 21.26 -17.45
N PRO A 102 15.58 22.47 -17.77
CA PRO A 102 14.30 22.65 -18.47
C PRO A 102 14.45 22.22 -19.93
N GLN A 103 13.95 21.02 -20.24
CA GLN A 103 13.84 20.55 -21.62
C GLN A 103 12.76 21.36 -22.36
N ARG A 104 13.16 22.03 -23.45
CA ARG A 104 12.27 22.82 -24.30
C ARG A 104 11.35 21.89 -25.08
N ARG A 105 10.06 21.86 -24.72
CA ARG A 105 9.01 21.19 -25.51
C ARG A 105 8.78 21.96 -26.82
N GLY A 106 9.15 21.34 -27.94
CA GLY A 106 8.84 21.83 -29.28
C GLY A 106 7.36 21.66 -29.66
N LEU A 107 6.89 22.51 -30.58
CA LEU A 107 5.49 22.65 -31.03
C LEU A 107 4.94 21.49 -31.90
N PHE A 108 5.62 20.34 -31.96
CA PHE A 108 5.25 19.21 -32.86
C PHE A 108 4.64 17.98 -32.15
N GLY A 109 4.25 18.09 -30.88
CA GLY A 109 3.76 16.95 -30.08
C GLY A 109 2.28 16.56 -30.25
N LEU A 110 1.61 16.90 -31.36
CA LEU A 110 0.14 16.80 -31.45
C LEU A 110 -0.42 15.46 -32.01
N LEU A 111 0.42 14.45 -32.29
CA LEU A 111 -0.04 13.18 -32.92
C LEU A 111 0.67 11.91 -32.40
N GLY A 112 0.92 11.77 -31.10
CA GLY A 112 1.59 10.57 -30.56
C GLY A 112 1.20 10.24 -29.14
N GLY A 113 0.00 9.67 -28.95
CA GLY A 113 -0.42 9.07 -27.69
C GLY A 113 0.14 7.65 -27.56
N GLY A 114 1.28 7.53 -26.90
CA GLY A 114 1.86 6.26 -26.49
C GLY A 114 3.05 6.56 -25.60
N GLY A 115 2.93 6.30 -24.30
CA GLY A 115 4.06 6.39 -23.39
C GLY A 115 5.18 5.52 -23.93
N SER A 116 6.30 6.14 -24.30
CA SER A 116 7.44 5.39 -24.77
C SER A 116 8.10 4.72 -23.57
N ASP A 117 7.96 3.39 -23.45
CA ASP A 117 8.77 2.56 -22.54
C ASP A 117 10.26 2.51 -22.94
N THR A 118 10.69 3.44 -23.79
CA THR A 118 12.08 3.62 -24.16
C THR A 118 12.73 4.50 -23.10
N PRO A 119 13.78 4.02 -22.42
CA PRO A 119 14.51 4.83 -21.46
C PRO A 119 14.95 6.15 -22.06
N ALA A 120 14.83 7.24 -21.29
CA ALA A 120 15.36 8.53 -21.69
C ALA A 120 16.88 8.42 -21.94
N GLU A 121 17.39 9.26 -22.85
CA GLU A 121 18.81 9.28 -23.19
C GLU A 121 19.66 9.50 -21.92
N GLY A 122 20.57 8.56 -21.64
CA GLY A 122 21.43 8.59 -20.45
C GLY A 122 20.84 7.94 -19.19
N ALA A 123 19.62 7.42 -19.21
CA ALA A 123 19.07 6.67 -18.08
C ALA A 123 19.76 5.30 -17.95
N THR A 124 20.39 5.05 -16.79
CA THR A 124 21.11 3.80 -16.50
C THR A 124 20.45 3.02 -15.37
N SER A 125 20.40 1.70 -15.51
CA SER A 125 19.97 0.81 -14.42
C SER A 125 20.94 0.88 -13.25
N GLU A 126 20.38 0.94 -12.03
CA GLU A 126 21.15 0.86 -10.79
C GLU A 126 21.40 -0.59 -10.36
N ILE A 127 20.60 -1.52 -10.89
CA ILE A 127 20.64 -2.95 -10.58
C ILE A 127 20.53 -3.80 -11.86
N ALA A 128 21.00 -5.04 -11.77
CA ALA A 128 20.88 -6.02 -12.86
C ALA A 128 19.49 -6.71 -12.84
N PRO A 129 18.94 -7.11 -14.00
CA PRO A 129 17.71 -7.91 -14.07
C PRO A 129 17.77 -9.18 -13.20
N GLY A 130 16.69 -9.47 -12.49
CA GLY A 130 16.58 -10.62 -11.58
C GLY A 130 17.20 -10.39 -10.19
N THR A 131 17.80 -9.23 -9.92
CA THR A 131 18.26 -8.85 -8.57
C THR A 131 17.07 -8.80 -7.62
N VAL A 132 17.15 -9.41 -6.43
CA VAL A 132 16.15 -9.21 -5.37
C VAL A 132 16.66 -8.13 -4.42
N LEU A 133 15.88 -7.06 -4.25
CA LEU A 133 16.26 -5.94 -3.39
C LEU A 133 15.97 -6.24 -1.92
N PRO A 134 16.80 -5.75 -0.98
CA PRO A 134 16.41 -5.70 0.43
C PRO A 134 15.10 -4.93 0.62
N TYR A 135 14.28 -5.36 1.58
CA TYR A 135 13.01 -4.69 1.88
C TYR A 135 13.22 -3.20 2.18
N GLY A 136 12.34 -2.35 1.62
CA GLY A 136 12.43 -0.90 1.75
C GLY A 136 13.47 -0.23 0.84
N LYS A 137 14.14 -0.97 -0.05
CA LYS A 137 14.93 -0.36 -1.12
C LYS A 137 14.11 -0.27 -2.41
N VAL A 138 14.25 0.86 -3.08
CA VAL A 138 13.72 1.12 -4.43
C VAL A 138 14.92 1.44 -5.31
N ALA A 139 15.02 0.78 -6.47
CA ALA A 139 16.11 1.03 -7.41
C ALA A 139 15.57 1.21 -8.83
N ARG A 140 16.28 2.01 -9.64
CA ARG A 140 15.97 2.18 -11.06
C ARG A 140 16.43 0.95 -11.85
N ILE A 141 15.56 0.43 -12.72
CA ILE A 141 15.92 -0.59 -13.71
C ILE A 141 15.29 -0.26 -15.07
N CYS A 142 16.12 -0.22 -16.09
CA CYS A 142 15.76 0.19 -17.45
C CYS A 142 15.76 -1.02 -18.41
N GLY A 143 15.00 -0.92 -19.51
CA GLY A 143 15.06 -1.88 -20.62
C GLY A 143 14.39 -3.24 -20.35
N LEU A 144 13.56 -3.35 -19.32
CA LEU A 144 12.73 -4.54 -19.11
C LEU A 144 11.46 -4.44 -19.97
N SER A 145 11.12 -5.54 -20.63
CA SER A 145 9.79 -5.71 -21.23
C SER A 145 8.73 -6.03 -20.16
N ASP A 146 7.46 -5.75 -20.46
CA ASP A 146 6.31 -6.12 -19.62
C ASP A 146 6.36 -7.58 -19.16
N ARG A 147 6.71 -8.49 -20.06
CA ARG A 147 6.80 -9.93 -19.75
C ARG A 147 7.88 -10.24 -18.71
N GLN A 148 8.99 -9.49 -18.69
CA GLN A 148 10.06 -9.67 -17.70
C GLN A 148 9.67 -9.10 -16.33
N MET A 149 8.81 -8.08 -16.30
CA MET A 149 8.30 -7.50 -15.04
C MET A 149 7.20 -8.35 -14.40
N GLY A 150 6.51 -9.16 -15.19
CA GLY A 150 5.46 -10.07 -14.74
C GLY A 150 4.07 -9.59 -15.11
N LYS A 151 3.09 -9.78 -14.23
CA LYS A 151 1.71 -9.39 -14.50
C LYS A 151 1.48 -7.95 -14.06
N ARG A 152 0.95 -7.10 -14.95
CA ARG A 152 0.38 -5.81 -14.55
C ARG A 152 -0.85 -6.06 -13.67
N VAL A 153 -0.76 -5.65 -12.40
CA VAL A 153 -1.80 -5.87 -11.40
C VAL A 153 -2.64 -4.63 -11.13
N GLU A 154 -2.10 -3.44 -11.38
CA GLU A 154 -2.80 -2.18 -11.12
C GLU A 154 -2.30 -1.06 -12.04
N THR A 155 -3.16 -0.08 -12.34
CA THR A 155 -2.81 1.13 -13.09
C THR A 155 -3.51 2.34 -12.50
N LEU A 156 -2.77 3.43 -12.27
CA LEU A 156 -3.32 4.71 -11.81
C LEU A 156 -2.81 5.90 -12.63
N PRO A 157 -3.64 6.93 -12.85
CA PRO A 157 -5.09 6.93 -12.64
C PRO A 157 -5.79 5.94 -13.57
N GLU A 158 -6.96 5.43 -13.16
CA GLU A 158 -7.72 4.45 -13.95
C GLU A 158 -8.03 4.97 -15.37
N GLY A 159 -8.13 4.03 -16.32
CA GLY A 159 -8.44 4.30 -17.74
C GLY A 159 -7.28 4.84 -18.59
N ARG A 160 -6.52 5.82 -18.08
CA ARG A 160 -5.38 6.45 -18.80
C ARG A 160 -4.01 6.16 -18.17
N GLY A 161 -3.95 5.12 -17.34
CA GLY A 161 -2.84 4.72 -16.46
C GLY A 161 -1.50 5.36 -16.77
N ARG A 162 -1.12 6.40 -16.02
CA ARG A 162 0.23 6.98 -16.09
C ARG A 162 1.23 6.03 -15.45
N TYR A 163 0.87 5.49 -14.30
CA TYR A 163 1.66 4.54 -13.55
C TYR A 163 1.04 3.15 -13.62
N ALA A 164 1.87 2.14 -13.84
CA ALA A 164 1.45 0.75 -13.83
C ALA A 164 2.33 -0.06 -12.90
N LEU A 165 1.68 -0.81 -12.01
CA LEU A 165 2.31 -1.71 -11.05
C LEU A 165 2.29 -3.13 -11.60
N TYR A 166 3.45 -3.75 -11.64
CA TYR A 166 3.67 -5.13 -12.08
C TYR A 166 4.12 -5.97 -10.89
N ASP A 167 3.61 -7.20 -10.83
CA ASP A 167 3.96 -8.24 -9.86
C ASP A 167 4.67 -9.38 -10.58
N SER A 168 5.89 -9.72 -10.15
CA SER A 168 6.68 -10.79 -10.78
C SER A 168 6.13 -12.20 -10.53
N ALA A 169 5.35 -12.41 -9.47
CA ALA A 169 4.74 -13.70 -9.14
C ALA A 169 3.37 -13.51 -8.45
N PRO A 170 2.34 -13.07 -9.21
CA PRO A 170 1.02 -12.84 -8.68
C PRO A 170 0.42 -14.13 -8.08
N GLY A 171 -0.22 -14.01 -6.93
CA GLY A 171 -0.79 -15.13 -6.18
C GLY A 171 0.18 -15.78 -5.18
N SER A 172 1.46 -15.40 -5.18
CA SER A 172 2.39 -15.76 -4.12
C SER A 172 2.15 -14.95 -2.85
N THR A 173 2.40 -15.56 -1.69
CA THR A 173 2.46 -14.85 -0.41
C THR A 173 3.89 -14.47 0.01
N ALA A 174 4.90 -14.92 -0.74
CA ALA A 174 6.30 -14.65 -0.44
C ALA A 174 6.74 -13.25 -0.92
N LEU A 175 7.84 -12.77 -0.33
CA LEU A 175 8.53 -11.56 -0.77
C LEU A 175 9.05 -11.77 -2.21
N ARG A 176 8.73 -10.82 -3.09
CA ARG A 176 9.04 -10.90 -4.54
C ARG A 176 9.21 -9.50 -5.12
N SER A 177 9.64 -9.45 -6.38
CA SER A 177 9.86 -8.17 -7.05
C SER A 177 8.56 -7.59 -7.57
N PHE A 178 8.38 -6.31 -7.31
CA PHE A 178 7.38 -5.47 -7.93
C PHE A 178 8.08 -4.39 -8.76
N TYR A 179 7.42 -3.95 -9.82
CA TYR A 179 7.92 -2.91 -10.71
C TYR A 179 6.85 -1.84 -10.89
N LEU A 180 7.21 -0.60 -10.60
CA LEU A 180 6.38 0.56 -10.95
C LEU A 180 6.95 1.24 -12.19
N THR A 181 6.11 1.43 -13.20
CA THR A 181 6.43 2.14 -14.45
C THR A 181 5.67 3.47 -14.52
N GLY A 182 5.92 4.30 -15.54
CA GLY A 182 5.28 5.61 -15.70
C GLY A 182 6.15 6.83 -15.36
N PHE A 183 7.45 6.60 -15.22
CA PHE A 183 8.43 7.63 -14.88
C PHE A 183 9.00 8.32 -16.12
N ASP A 184 9.42 9.57 -15.95
CA ASP A 184 9.86 10.42 -17.07
C ASP A 184 11.18 9.95 -17.72
N ASP A 185 11.97 9.15 -17.00
CA ASP A 185 13.19 8.52 -17.53
C ASP A 185 12.93 7.20 -18.27
N GLY A 186 11.67 6.77 -18.41
CA GLY A 186 11.30 5.53 -19.10
C GLY A 186 11.73 4.24 -18.39
N CYS A 187 12.25 4.33 -17.16
CA CYS A 187 12.72 3.17 -16.41
C CYS A 187 11.72 2.77 -15.32
N ALA A 188 11.66 1.48 -15.00
CA ALA A 188 10.89 1.00 -13.87
C ALA A 188 11.60 1.30 -12.55
N ARG A 189 10.82 1.43 -11.48
CA ARG A 189 11.29 1.40 -10.10
C ARG A 189 11.00 0.01 -9.58
N GLN A 190 12.05 -0.75 -9.33
CA GLN A 190 11.95 -2.07 -8.73
C GLN A 190 12.02 -1.96 -7.21
N PHE A 191 11.23 -2.77 -6.52
CA PHE A 191 11.30 -2.97 -5.07
C PHE A 191 10.82 -4.37 -4.70
N SER A 192 11.13 -4.82 -3.49
CA SER A 192 10.68 -6.12 -2.99
C SER A 192 9.53 -5.96 -2.00
N ALA A 193 8.47 -6.75 -2.19
CA ALA A 193 7.29 -6.75 -1.32
C ALA A 193 6.61 -8.12 -1.31
N ALA A 194 5.81 -8.40 -0.28
CA ALA A 194 4.81 -9.46 -0.34
C ALA A 194 3.48 -8.91 -0.88
N VAL A 195 3.15 -7.67 -0.53
CA VAL A 195 1.99 -6.92 -1.06
C VAL A 195 2.44 -5.49 -1.35
N ALA A 196 2.01 -4.97 -2.49
CA ALA A 196 2.15 -3.56 -2.82
C ALA A 196 0.79 -3.01 -3.23
N VAL A 197 0.44 -1.82 -2.73
CA VAL A 197 -0.82 -1.15 -3.01
C VAL A 197 -0.51 0.20 -3.64
N LEU A 198 -1.10 0.47 -4.80
CA LEU A 198 -1.04 1.80 -5.41
C LEU A 198 -2.27 2.61 -4.97
N ALA A 199 -2.09 3.88 -4.64
CA ALA A 199 -3.19 4.74 -4.19
C ALA A 199 -3.07 6.14 -4.79
N GLY A 200 -4.22 6.72 -5.16
CA GLY A 200 -4.31 8.10 -5.62
C GLY A 200 -4.14 9.13 -4.49
N ALA A 201 -4.00 10.38 -4.87
CA ALA A 201 -3.98 11.52 -3.95
C ALA A 201 -5.28 11.66 -3.15
N GLU A 202 -6.44 11.39 -3.76
CA GLU A 202 -7.75 11.43 -3.12
C GLU A 202 -7.85 10.37 -2.04
N SER A 203 -7.50 9.12 -2.35
CA SER A 203 -7.46 8.03 -1.37
C SER A 203 -6.53 8.36 -0.20
N HIS A 204 -5.38 8.97 -0.48
CA HIS A 204 -4.47 9.45 0.55
C HIS A 204 -5.13 10.53 1.44
N GLU A 205 -5.78 11.55 0.88
CA GLU A 205 -6.46 12.59 1.68
C GLU A 205 -7.59 12.01 2.53
N GLN A 206 -8.39 11.08 1.99
CA GLN A 206 -9.48 10.43 2.72
C GLN A 206 -8.94 9.70 3.97
N LEU A 207 -7.85 8.94 3.82
CA LEU A 207 -7.19 8.28 4.94
C LEU A 207 -6.54 9.28 5.91
N ARG A 208 -5.90 10.34 5.38
CA ARG A 208 -5.11 11.27 6.18
C ARG A 208 -5.95 12.18 7.05
N TYR A 209 -7.05 12.72 6.51
CA TYR A 209 -7.92 13.66 7.22
C TYR A 209 -9.08 12.99 7.94
N GLY A 210 -9.31 11.70 7.70
CA GLY A 210 -10.25 10.89 8.47
C GLY A 210 -9.75 10.52 9.88
N LEU A 211 -8.45 10.65 10.16
CA LEU A 211 -7.83 10.27 11.43
C LEU A 211 -7.13 11.46 12.12
N PRO A 212 -7.21 11.56 13.47
CA PRO A 212 -6.44 12.55 14.23
C PRO A 212 -4.92 12.39 14.02
N ALA A 213 -4.19 13.52 14.05
CA ALA A 213 -2.74 13.52 13.80
C ALA A 213 -1.93 12.90 14.96
N GLU A 214 -2.50 12.85 16.16
CA GLU A 214 -1.92 12.22 17.34
C GLU A 214 -1.83 10.70 17.17
N VAL A 215 -2.81 10.12 16.47
CA VAL A 215 -2.89 8.68 16.20
C VAL A 215 -2.08 8.31 14.94
N GLN A 216 -1.92 9.25 14.00
CA GLN A 216 -1.05 9.10 12.84
C GLN A 216 -0.16 10.34 12.66
N PRO A 217 1.06 10.32 13.23
CA PRO A 217 2.05 11.37 13.03
C PRO A 217 2.40 11.58 11.56
N TYR A 218 2.66 12.82 11.17
CA TYR A 218 3.09 13.14 9.80
C TYR A 218 4.47 12.57 9.51
N SER A 219 4.51 11.65 8.55
CA SER A 219 5.74 11.08 7.99
C SER A 219 6.43 12.00 6.98
N THR A 220 7.60 11.57 6.47
CA THR A 220 8.30 12.28 5.39
C THR A 220 7.48 12.34 4.10
N THR A 221 6.79 11.25 3.74
CA THR A 221 5.91 11.25 2.55
C THR A 221 4.71 12.16 2.75
N ASP A 222 4.10 12.20 3.94
CA ASP A 222 2.98 13.08 4.22
C ASP A 222 3.39 14.55 4.15
N LYS A 223 4.56 14.92 4.70
CA LYS A 223 5.10 16.29 4.62
C LYS A 223 5.38 16.70 3.17
N ALA A 224 6.01 15.81 2.39
CA ALA A 224 6.28 16.06 0.98
C ALA A 224 4.98 16.23 0.17
N TYR A 225 3.96 15.42 0.49
CA TYR A 225 2.63 15.54 -0.10
C TYR A 225 1.96 16.87 0.26
N GLU A 226 1.97 17.28 1.53
CA GLU A 226 1.41 18.57 1.96
C GLU A 226 2.06 19.75 1.22
N ASP A 227 3.39 19.71 1.04
CA ASP A 227 4.12 20.74 0.29
C ASP A 227 3.74 20.74 -1.19
N LEU A 228 3.63 19.57 -1.81
CA LEU A 228 3.17 19.44 -3.20
C LEU A 228 1.73 19.95 -3.38
N LYS A 229 0.81 19.46 -2.55
CA LYS A 229 -0.59 19.83 -2.54
C LYS A 229 -0.77 21.33 -2.32
N SER A 230 0.01 21.97 -1.45
CA SER A 230 -0.06 23.42 -1.26
C SER A 230 0.22 24.19 -2.55
N ARG A 231 1.17 23.72 -3.37
CA ARG A 231 1.52 24.34 -4.66
C ARG A 231 0.47 24.09 -5.75
N VAL A 232 -0.01 22.86 -5.86
CA VAL A 232 -0.96 22.44 -6.90
C VAL A 232 -2.39 22.92 -6.60
N CYS A 233 -2.83 22.74 -5.36
CA CYS A 233 -4.19 23.00 -4.91
C CYS A 233 -4.36 24.42 -4.34
N ARG A 234 -3.28 25.12 -3.99
CA ARG A 234 -3.30 26.46 -3.37
C ARG A 234 -4.08 26.47 -2.04
N VAL A 235 -3.85 25.46 -1.20
CA VAL A 235 -4.44 25.32 0.14
C VAL A 235 -3.35 25.29 1.21
N GLY A 236 -3.71 25.63 2.45
CA GLY A 236 -2.82 25.50 3.59
C GLY A 236 -2.57 24.04 3.99
N ARG A 237 -1.55 23.81 4.83
CA ARG A 237 -1.27 22.47 5.39
C ARG A 237 -2.46 21.96 6.21
N GLY A 238 -2.70 20.65 6.16
CA GLY A 238 -3.80 19.97 6.85
C GLY A 238 -5.19 20.30 6.31
N LYS A 239 -5.29 20.98 5.16
CA LYS A 239 -6.57 21.23 4.47
C LYS A 239 -6.68 20.36 3.23
N PRO A 240 -7.86 19.76 2.95
CA PRO A 240 -8.04 18.96 1.74
C PRO A 240 -7.88 19.82 0.48
N CYS A 241 -7.42 19.21 -0.62
CA CYS A 241 -7.24 19.87 -1.90
C CYS A 241 -8.57 20.35 -2.51
N GLY A 242 -9.69 19.72 -2.13
CA GLY A 242 -11.03 20.05 -2.61
C GLY A 242 -11.18 19.81 -4.11
N THR A 243 -11.83 20.74 -4.82
CA THR A 243 -12.14 20.58 -6.26
C THR A 243 -10.92 20.48 -7.18
N ARG A 244 -9.71 20.78 -6.68
CA ARG A 244 -8.46 20.66 -7.44
C ARG A 244 -7.81 19.28 -7.32
N ILE A 245 -8.38 18.34 -6.56
CA ILE A 245 -7.78 17.01 -6.36
C ILE A 245 -7.55 16.27 -7.69
N ASN A 246 -8.44 16.47 -8.66
CA ASN A 246 -8.32 15.96 -10.03
C ASN A 246 -7.04 16.38 -10.77
N ARG A 247 -6.30 17.39 -10.29
CA ARG A 247 -4.99 17.78 -10.81
C ARG A 247 -3.90 16.88 -10.23
N MET A 248 -3.96 16.61 -8.93
CA MET A 248 -3.04 15.70 -8.23
C MET A 248 -3.23 14.26 -8.73
N GLU A 249 -4.49 13.82 -8.93
CA GLU A 249 -4.81 12.47 -9.44
C GLU A 249 -4.20 12.14 -10.82
N ARG A 250 -3.72 13.14 -11.56
CA ARG A 250 -3.15 12.89 -12.90
C ARG A 250 -1.76 12.31 -12.86
N ASP A 251 -1.04 12.60 -11.79
CA ASP A 251 0.41 12.46 -11.76
C ASP A 251 0.95 12.08 -10.39
N THR A 252 0.11 12.03 -9.36
CA THR A 252 0.51 11.75 -7.98
C THR A 252 -0.05 10.41 -7.52
N VAL A 253 0.83 9.51 -7.11
CA VAL A 253 0.46 8.22 -6.53
C VAL A 253 1.32 7.90 -5.32
N PHE A 254 0.76 7.10 -4.42
CA PHE A 254 1.47 6.51 -3.29
C PHE A 254 1.60 5.01 -3.52
N VAL A 255 2.77 4.46 -3.20
CA VAL A 255 2.99 3.02 -3.17
C VAL A 255 3.21 2.62 -1.72
N SER A 256 2.26 1.87 -1.16
CA SER A 256 2.43 1.22 0.14
C SER A 256 3.03 -0.17 -0.08
N ILE A 257 4.18 -0.43 0.53
CA ILE A 257 4.99 -1.63 0.34
C ILE A 257 5.04 -2.40 1.65
N TYR A 258 4.51 -3.62 1.67
CA TYR A 258 4.43 -4.49 2.84
C TYR A 258 5.37 -5.69 2.70
N GLU A 259 6.09 -6.01 3.78
CA GLU A 259 7.10 -7.08 3.80
C GLU A 259 6.45 -8.47 3.77
N ARG A 260 5.29 -8.61 4.40
CA ARG A 260 4.61 -9.89 4.62
C ARG A 260 3.09 -9.75 4.49
N PHE A 261 2.40 -10.87 4.29
CA PHE A 261 0.95 -10.93 4.41
C PHE A 261 0.51 -10.90 5.88
N GLY A 262 -0.66 -10.33 6.14
CA GLY A 262 -1.19 -10.19 7.50
C GLY A 262 -0.62 -8.98 8.23
N SER A 263 -0.32 -9.14 9.53
CA SER A 263 0.13 -8.04 10.37
C SER A 263 1.53 -7.55 9.98
N ASN A 264 1.66 -6.24 9.78
CA ASN A 264 2.92 -5.55 9.54
C ASN A 264 3.04 -4.42 10.57
N ALA A 265 3.99 -4.55 11.51
CA ALA A 265 4.27 -3.47 12.47
C ALA A 265 4.83 -2.22 11.78
N GLN A 266 5.50 -2.41 10.64
CA GLN A 266 6.07 -1.34 9.83
C GLN A 266 5.90 -1.63 8.34
N TRP A 267 5.71 -0.58 7.54
CA TRP A 267 5.63 -0.67 6.08
C TRP A 267 6.34 0.52 5.43
N ASN A 268 6.75 0.39 4.17
CA ASN A 268 7.34 1.53 3.45
C ASN A 268 6.28 2.23 2.61
N THR A 269 6.38 3.55 2.50
CA THR A 269 5.56 4.35 1.58
C THR A 269 6.46 5.11 0.63
N VAL A 270 6.13 5.09 -0.66
CA VAL A 270 6.81 5.87 -1.70
C VAL A 270 5.81 6.85 -2.30
N LEU A 271 6.13 8.14 -2.29
CA LEU A 271 5.38 9.18 -3.00
C LEU A 271 6.01 9.42 -4.36
N VAL A 272 5.20 9.24 -5.41
CA VAL A 272 5.57 9.53 -6.79
C VAL A 272 4.72 10.68 -7.29
N HIS A 273 5.37 11.68 -7.90
CA HIS A 273 4.69 12.78 -8.56
C HIS A 273 5.47 13.18 -9.81
N ASP A 274 4.75 13.45 -10.90
CA ASP A 274 5.35 13.87 -12.17
C ASP A 274 6.51 12.98 -12.62
N GLY A 275 6.27 11.68 -12.63
CA GLY A 275 7.23 10.71 -13.15
C GLY A 275 8.54 10.64 -12.37
N ALA A 276 8.53 11.06 -11.10
CA ALA A 276 9.69 11.01 -10.21
C ALA A 276 9.28 10.55 -8.80
N VAL A 277 10.18 9.84 -8.12
CA VAL A 277 10.06 9.59 -6.68
C VAL A 277 10.36 10.89 -5.94
N VAL A 278 9.40 11.40 -5.19
CA VAL A 278 9.53 12.68 -4.45
C VAL A 278 9.97 12.43 -3.01
N ALA A 279 9.43 11.38 -2.40
CA ALA A 279 9.76 11.03 -1.03
C ALA A 279 9.54 9.53 -0.79
N GLN A 280 10.24 9.01 0.20
CA GLN A 280 10.02 7.68 0.73
C GLN A 280 10.21 7.71 2.23
N ASP A 281 9.46 6.88 2.95
CA ASP A 281 9.64 6.67 4.37
C ASP A 281 9.24 5.25 4.80
N ARG A 282 9.62 4.90 6.02
CA ARG A 282 9.15 3.70 6.71
C ARG A 282 8.18 4.13 7.81
N LYS A 283 6.91 3.77 7.66
CA LYS A 283 5.82 3.99 8.60
C LYS A 283 5.73 2.83 9.60
N GLY A 284 5.22 3.12 10.79
CA GLY A 284 5.02 2.16 11.86
C GLY A 284 6.01 2.34 13.02
N GLY A 285 5.43 2.40 14.22
CA GLY A 285 6.06 2.64 15.52
C GLY A 285 4.96 2.78 16.56
#